data_AF-Q3E7Q8-F1
#
_entry.id   AF-Q3E7Q8-F1
#
_cell.length_a   1.000
_cell.length_b   1.000
_cell.length_c   1.000
_cell.angle_alpha   90.00
_cell.angle_beta   90.00
_cell.angle_gamma   90.00
#
_symmetry.space_group_name_H-M   'P 1'
#
loop_
_entity.id
_entity.type
_entity.pdbx_description
1 polymer ?
#
loop_
_entity_poly.entity_id
_entity_poly.type
_entity_poly.pdbx_seq_one_letter_code
_entity_poly.pdbx_strand_id
1 'polypeptide(L)'
;MTWGICMIVTIGSQILVSRLGLGRNPKIWDEPNMFKTERHLDGHVKNSLGLTLLEPDMRFVTFGTGHRSCPTTKIGTSMTIMSLARLLQGFEWTLPNGKIQLELISAESNLFIAKPLLGSANQFWLQVYIRKFRSRIFRKCLGDKSSSDIILLSTIYVF
;
A
#
# COMPACT_ATOMS: atom_id res chain seq x y z
N MET A 1 -5.47 -28.34 -27.79
CA MET A 1 -5.75 -29.62 -27.11
C MET A 1 -4.64 -29.90 -26.11
N THR A 2 -4.72 -29.34 -24.90
CA THR A 2 -3.82 -29.71 -23.81
C THR A 2 -4.39 -30.99 -23.19
N TRP A 3 -3.68 -32.10 -23.30
CA TRP A 3 -3.99 -33.33 -22.57
C TRP A 3 -3.91 -33.00 -21.08
N GLY A 4 -5.06 -32.78 -20.46
CA GLY A 4 -5.15 -32.55 -19.03
C GLY A 4 -4.78 -33.83 -18.30
N ILE A 5 -3.74 -33.78 -17.49
CA ILE A 5 -3.38 -34.89 -16.62
C ILE A 5 -4.47 -35.02 -15.56
N CYS A 6 -5.22 -36.11 -15.59
CA CYS A 6 -6.18 -36.45 -14.53
C CYS A 6 -5.41 -37.17 -13.42
N MET A 7 -5.44 -36.62 -12.20
CA MET A 7 -4.85 -37.25 -11.02
C MET A 7 -5.96 -37.76 -10.09
N ILE A 8 -5.79 -38.99 -9.59
CA ILE A 8 -6.67 -39.56 -8.57
C ILE A 8 -6.21 -39.05 -7.20
N VAL A 9 -7.12 -38.40 -6.48
CA VAL A 9 -6.89 -37.94 -5.10
C VAL A 9 -7.71 -38.81 -4.16
N THR A 10 -7.07 -39.43 -3.16
CA THR A 10 -7.74 -40.27 -2.18
C THR A 10 -8.45 -39.44 -1.12
N ILE A 11 -9.56 -39.96 -0.57
CA ILE A 11 -10.27 -39.35 0.55
C ILE A 11 -9.29 -39.15 1.73
N GLY A 12 -9.34 -37.98 2.34
CA GLY A 12 -8.45 -37.58 3.44
C GLY A 12 -7.15 -36.90 3.01
N SER A 13 -6.86 -36.83 1.70
CA SER A 13 -5.71 -36.09 1.18
C SER A 13 -5.84 -34.58 1.42
N GLN A 14 -4.75 -33.92 1.82
CA GLN A 14 -4.67 -32.47 1.90
C GLN A 14 -4.07 -31.90 0.61
N ILE A 15 -4.81 -31.01 -0.04
CA ILE A 15 -4.35 -30.34 -1.27
C ILE A 15 -3.82 -28.95 -0.90
N LEU A 16 -2.55 -28.73 -1.17
CA LEU A 16 -1.88 -27.45 -0.94
C LEU A 16 -1.56 -26.80 -2.29
N VAL A 17 -2.10 -25.60 -2.49
CA VAL A 17 -1.79 -24.77 -3.66
C VAL A 17 -0.72 -23.76 -3.29
N SER A 18 0.42 -23.81 -3.98
CA SER A 18 1.50 -22.86 -3.75
C SER A 18 1.14 -21.48 -4.32
N ARG A 19 0.75 -20.56 -3.44
CA ARG A 19 0.50 -19.15 -3.80
C ARG A 19 1.74 -18.50 -4.42
N LEU A 20 2.91 -18.82 -3.87
CA LEU A 20 4.19 -18.28 -4.28
C LEU A 20 4.62 -18.84 -5.63
N GLY A 21 4.38 -20.13 -5.87
CA GLY A 21 4.64 -20.78 -7.15
C GLY A 21 3.79 -20.22 -8.27
N LEU A 22 2.49 -19.96 -8.02
CA LEU A 22 1.61 -19.32 -9.02
C LEU A 22 2.04 -17.89 -9.31
N GLY A 23 2.21 -17.06 -8.26
CA GLY A 23 2.53 -15.65 -8.41
C GLY A 23 3.95 -15.36 -8.94
N ARG A 24 4.88 -16.31 -8.84
CA ARG A 24 6.26 -16.18 -9.36
C ARG A 24 6.59 -17.12 -10.52
N ASN A 25 5.58 -17.70 -11.17
CA ASN A 25 5.82 -18.61 -12.29
C ASN A 25 6.38 -17.83 -13.51
N PRO A 26 7.63 -18.08 -13.94
CA PRO A 26 8.23 -17.37 -15.08
C PRO A 26 7.58 -17.72 -16.42
N LYS A 27 6.76 -18.78 -16.48
CA LYS A 27 5.99 -19.13 -17.70
C LYS A 27 4.73 -18.27 -17.88
N ILE A 28 4.28 -17.61 -16.81
CA ILE A 28 3.04 -16.81 -16.79
C ILE A 28 3.37 -15.33 -16.62
N TRP A 29 4.39 -15.02 -15.82
CA TRP A 29 4.77 -13.66 -15.47
C TRP A 29 6.13 -13.30 -16.06
N ASP A 30 6.18 -12.21 -16.82
CA ASP A 30 7.44 -11.58 -17.19
C ASP A 30 8.09 -10.98 -15.94
N GLU A 31 9.38 -11.29 -15.75
CA GLU A 31 10.18 -10.86 -14.60
C GLU A 31 9.41 -11.02 -13.27
N PRO A 32 9.13 -12.27 -12.83
CA PRO A 32 8.27 -12.54 -11.68
C PRO A 32 8.82 -12.02 -10.34
N ASN A 33 10.12 -11.79 -10.28
CA ASN A 33 10.80 -11.30 -9.08
C ASN A 33 10.85 -9.77 -9.01
N MET A 34 10.47 -9.07 -10.08
CA MET A 34 10.42 -7.60 -10.12
C MET A 34 9.05 -7.10 -9.70
N PHE A 35 9.00 -6.16 -8.74
CA PHE A 35 7.77 -5.48 -8.38
C PHE A 35 7.38 -4.50 -9.50
N LYS A 36 6.35 -4.86 -10.28
CA LYS A 36 5.78 -4.01 -11.35
C LYS A 36 4.28 -3.90 -11.12
N THR A 37 3.77 -2.71 -10.86
CA THR A 37 2.34 -2.48 -10.61
C THR A 37 1.54 -2.47 -11.91
N GLU A 38 2.18 -2.04 -12.99
CA GLU A 38 1.61 -1.86 -14.34
C GLU A 38 1.07 -3.16 -14.92
N ARG A 39 1.67 -4.31 -14.58
CA ARG A 39 1.20 -5.63 -15.02
C ARG A 39 -0.24 -5.96 -14.57
N HIS A 40 -0.77 -5.24 -13.59
CA HIS A 40 -2.15 -5.39 -13.12
C HIS A 40 -3.08 -4.28 -13.62
N LEU A 41 -2.53 -3.22 -14.23
CA LEU A 41 -3.29 -2.14 -14.85
C LEU A 41 -3.72 -2.51 -16.27
N ASP A 42 -2.82 -3.17 -17.01
CA ASP A 42 -3.05 -3.50 -18.42
C ASP A 42 -3.80 -4.84 -18.57
N GLY A 43 -5.12 -4.74 -18.76
CA GLY A 43 -5.93 -5.42 -19.80
C GLY A 43 -5.83 -6.93 -20.07
N HIS A 44 -4.97 -7.71 -19.40
CA HIS A 44 -4.87 -9.15 -19.64
C HIS A 44 -6.15 -9.89 -19.25
N VAL A 45 -6.99 -9.30 -18.41
CA VAL A 45 -8.39 -9.70 -18.26
C VAL A 45 -9.21 -8.89 -19.25
N LYS A 46 -9.55 -9.48 -20.39
CA LYS A 46 -10.32 -8.88 -21.50
C LYS A 46 -11.63 -8.16 -21.10
N ASN A 47 -12.07 -8.25 -19.84
CA ASN A 47 -13.34 -7.73 -19.34
C ASN A 47 -13.24 -6.91 -18.03
N SER A 48 -12.05 -6.56 -17.52
CA SER A 48 -11.99 -5.82 -16.24
C SER A 48 -11.74 -4.34 -16.46
N LEU A 49 -12.83 -3.57 -16.51
CA LEU A 49 -12.84 -2.10 -16.39
C LEU A 49 -12.37 -1.61 -14.99
N GLY A 50 -11.65 -2.43 -14.22
CA GLY A 50 -11.18 -2.13 -12.88
C GLY A 50 -10.20 -3.18 -12.34
N LEU A 51 -9.23 -2.75 -11.52
CA LEU A 51 -8.38 -3.66 -10.77
C LEU A 51 -9.25 -4.53 -9.85
N THR A 52 -9.20 -5.85 -10.04
CA THR A 52 -9.87 -6.78 -9.13
C THR A 52 -8.86 -7.75 -8.53
N LEU A 53 -9.08 -8.13 -7.27
CA LEU A 53 -8.23 -9.10 -6.58
C LEU A 53 -8.59 -10.55 -6.90
N LEU A 54 -9.68 -10.75 -7.66
CA LEU A 54 -10.18 -12.04 -8.11
C LEU A 54 -9.70 -12.32 -9.54
N GLU A 55 -8.67 -13.14 -9.69
CA GLU A 55 -8.18 -13.54 -11.02
C GLU A 55 -8.96 -14.75 -11.55
N PRO A 56 -9.68 -14.62 -12.68
CA PRO A 56 -10.44 -15.73 -13.26
C PRO A 56 -9.52 -16.86 -13.75
N ASP A 57 -8.35 -16.52 -14.29
CA ASP A 57 -7.38 -17.48 -14.83
C ASP A 57 -6.46 -18.10 -13.76
N MET A 58 -6.69 -17.78 -12.48
CA MET A 58 -5.92 -18.26 -11.32
C MET A 58 -4.40 -18.11 -11.45
N ARG A 59 -3.94 -17.10 -12.22
CA ARG A 59 -2.51 -16.78 -12.39
C ARG A 59 -1.83 -16.42 -11.07
N PHE A 60 -2.61 -15.91 -10.11
CA PHE A 60 -2.25 -15.80 -8.70
C PHE A 60 -3.48 -16.03 -7.82
N VAL A 61 -3.26 -16.32 -6.53
CA VAL A 61 -4.32 -16.45 -5.53
C VAL A 61 -3.96 -15.62 -4.30
N THR A 62 -4.72 -14.55 -4.04
CA THR A 62 -4.54 -13.65 -2.90
C THR A 62 -5.36 -14.13 -1.70
N PHE A 63 -6.68 -14.06 -1.83
CA PHE A 63 -7.65 -14.32 -0.77
C PHE A 63 -8.43 -15.64 -0.97
N GLY A 64 -7.91 -16.55 -1.80
CA GLY A 64 -8.60 -17.78 -2.19
C GLY A 64 -9.64 -17.55 -3.29
N THR A 65 -10.27 -18.64 -3.73
CA THR A 65 -11.33 -18.64 -4.74
C THR A 65 -12.43 -19.63 -4.37
N GLY A 66 -13.61 -19.47 -4.94
CA GLY A 66 -14.78 -20.30 -4.66
C GLY A 66 -15.29 -20.21 -3.22
N HIS A 67 -15.91 -21.28 -2.73
CA HIS A 67 -16.58 -21.31 -1.42
C HIS A 67 -15.65 -21.17 -0.21
N ARG A 68 -14.34 -21.35 -0.38
CA ARG A 68 -13.33 -21.23 0.69
C ARG A 68 -12.50 -19.95 0.57
N SER A 69 -12.94 -19.00 -0.26
CA SER A 69 -12.34 -17.67 -0.33
C SER A 69 -12.62 -16.87 0.95
N CYS A 70 -11.75 -15.90 1.25
CA CYS A 70 -11.90 -15.03 2.40
C CYS A 70 -13.19 -14.20 2.25
N PRO A 71 -14.16 -14.33 3.17
CA PRO A 71 -15.43 -13.62 3.09
C PRO A 71 -15.23 -12.10 3.21
N THR A 72 -14.15 -11.67 3.87
CA THR A 72 -13.86 -10.28 4.23
C THR A 72 -12.91 -9.60 3.24
N THR A 73 -12.69 -10.19 2.05
CA THR A 73 -11.75 -9.66 1.04
C THR A 73 -12.02 -8.19 0.70
N LYS A 74 -13.28 -7.82 0.47
CA LYS A 74 -13.65 -6.44 0.10
C LYS A 74 -13.35 -5.45 1.23
N ILE A 75 -13.68 -5.80 2.47
CA ILE A 75 -13.46 -4.94 3.64
C ILE A 75 -11.96 -4.74 3.88
N GLY A 76 -11.18 -5.83 3.88
CA GLY A 76 -9.74 -5.76 4.06
C GLY A 76 -9.08 -4.88 2.98
N THR A 77 -9.50 -5.06 1.73
CA THR A 77 -9.01 -4.24 0.60
C THR A 77 -9.31 -2.76 0.80
N SER A 78 -10.56 -2.40 1.14
CA SER A 78 -10.94 -1.01 1.40
C SER A 78 -10.17 -0.40 2.56
N MET A 79 -9.95 -1.15 3.65
CA MET A 79 -9.16 -0.70 4.79
C MET A 79 -7.69 -0.49 4.44
N THR A 80 -7.09 -1.39 3.66
CA THR A 80 -5.72 -1.26 3.20
C THR A 80 -5.55 -0.05 2.28
N ILE A 81 -6.45 0.13 1.31
CA ILE A 81 -6.43 1.28 0.39
C ILE A 81 -6.58 2.58 1.19
N MET A 82 -7.53 2.64 2.13
CA MET A 82 -7.75 3.82 2.96
C MET A 82 -6.52 4.15 3.81
N SER A 83 -5.93 3.14 4.46
CA SER A 83 -4.72 3.31 5.27
C SER A 83 -3.56 3.81 4.42
N LEU A 84 -3.34 3.20 3.25
CA LEU A 84 -2.29 3.61 2.33
C LEU A 84 -2.51 5.04 1.81
N ALA A 85 -3.74 5.38 1.41
CA ALA A 85 -4.08 6.72 0.95
C ALA A 85 -3.82 7.77 2.04
N ARG A 86 -4.17 7.48 3.30
CA ARG A 86 -3.88 8.37 4.43
C ARG A 86 -2.39 8.53 4.70
N LEU A 87 -1.61 7.45 4.60
CA LEU A 87 -0.15 7.50 4.75
C LEU A 87 0.50 8.34 3.65
N LEU A 88 0.03 8.22 2.41
CA LEU A 88 0.52 9.00 1.28
C LEU A 88 0.10 10.48 1.31
N GLN A 89 -1.11 10.77 1.79
CA GLN A 89 -1.61 12.16 1.89
C GLN A 89 -1.05 12.90 3.12
N GLY A 90 -0.77 12.18 4.21
CA GLY A 90 -0.43 12.77 5.50
C GLY A 90 1.05 13.10 5.67
N PHE A 91 1.91 12.32 5.03
CA PHE A 91 3.33 12.28 5.33
C PHE A 91 4.18 12.38 4.07
N GLU A 92 5.26 13.15 4.17
CA GLU A 92 6.36 13.09 3.23
C GLU A 92 7.33 12.01 3.72
N TRP A 93 7.53 11.00 2.89
CA TRP A 93 8.35 9.83 3.21
C TRP A 93 9.77 10.06 2.72
N THR A 94 10.73 9.95 3.64
CA THR A 94 12.16 10.01 3.34
C THR A 94 12.84 8.76 3.88
N LEU A 95 13.83 8.25 3.15
CA LEU A 95 14.63 7.14 3.67
C LEU A 95 15.63 7.67 4.71
N PRO A 96 15.82 6.94 5.82
CA PRO A 96 16.85 7.24 6.79
C PRO A 96 18.24 7.13 6.14
N ASN A 97 19.16 7.98 6.60
CA ASN A 97 20.58 7.99 6.19
C ASN A 97 20.84 8.32 4.71
N GLY A 98 19.91 9.00 4.04
CA GLY A 98 20.09 9.46 2.65
C GLY A 98 20.15 8.31 1.62
N LYS A 99 19.72 7.10 1.98
CA LYS A 99 19.60 6.00 1.02
C LYS A 99 18.56 6.36 -0.04
N ILE A 100 18.85 6.07 -1.30
CA ILE A 100 17.91 6.32 -2.42
C ILE A 100 17.00 5.10 -2.63
N GLN A 101 17.45 3.91 -2.24
CA GLN A 101 16.74 2.65 -2.46
C GLN A 101 16.58 1.86 -1.16
N LEU A 102 15.42 1.21 -1.02
CA LEU A 102 15.15 0.27 0.07
C LEU A 102 15.62 -1.13 -0.33
N GLU A 103 16.45 -1.73 0.53
CA GLU A 103 16.82 -3.14 0.43
C GLU A 103 15.70 -4.01 0.99
N LEU A 104 14.95 -4.65 0.08
CA LEU A 104 13.88 -5.60 0.41
C LEU A 104 14.44 -7.03 0.41
N ILE A 105 14.99 -7.45 1.54
CA ILE A 105 15.53 -8.81 1.71
C ILE A 105 14.41 -9.69 2.28
N SER A 106 14.07 -10.79 1.60
CA SER A 106 13.14 -11.78 2.15
C SER A 106 13.82 -12.58 3.25
N ALA A 107 13.10 -12.91 4.32
CA ALA A 107 13.58 -13.90 5.27
C ALA A 107 13.68 -15.28 4.59
N GLU A 108 14.66 -16.09 4.99
CA GLU A 108 14.86 -17.42 4.42
C GLU A 108 13.78 -18.42 4.88
N SER A 109 13.28 -18.24 6.11
CA SER A 109 12.41 -19.22 6.77
C SER A 109 10.92 -18.93 6.58
N ASN A 110 10.54 -17.76 6.07
CA ASN A 110 9.15 -17.35 5.97
C ASN A 110 8.92 -16.30 4.90
N LEU A 111 7.66 -15.93 4.72
CA LEU A 111 7.21 -14.96 3.71
C LEU A 111 7.40 -13.51 4.14
N PHE A 112 8.01 -13.26 5.31
CA PHE A 112 8.21 -11.92 5.83
C PHE A 112 9.50 -11.32 5.30
N ILE A 113 9.56 -10.00 5.35
CA ILE A 113 10.77 -9.24 5.09
C ILE A 113 11.75 -9.46 6.26
N ALA A 114 13.03 -9.66 5.96
CA ALA A 114 14.08 -9.92 6.94
C ALA A 114 14.39 -8.68 7.81
N LYS A 115 14.23 -7.47 7.26
CA LYS A 115 14.51 -6.20 7.95
C LYS A 115 13.32 -5.27 7.83
N PRO A 116 12.71 -4.80 8.94
CA PRO A 116 11.55 -3.92 8.87
C PRO A 116 11.86 -2.66 8.04
N LEU A 117 10.88 -2.21 7.26
CA LEU A 117 11.04 -1.01 6.45
C LEU A 117 11.06 0.20 7.38
N LEU A 118 12.21 0.84 7.47
CA LEU A 118 12.38 2.08 8.21
C LEU A 118 12.21 3.26 7.24
N GLY A 119 11.15 4.04 7.43
CA GLY A 119 10.89 5.28 6.72
C GLY A 119 10.74 6.41 7.72
N SER A 120 11.37 7.55 7.45
CA SER A 120 11.13 8.78 8.21
C SER A 120 9.93 9.50 7.61
N ALA A 121 8.89 9.69 8.43
CA ALA A 121 7.64 10.32 8.03
C ALA A 121 7.61 11.76 8.57
N ASN A 122 7.73 12.74 7.68
CA ASN A 122 7.57 14.14 8.04
C ASN A 122 6.11 14.55 7.83
N GLN A 123 5.47 15.07 8.87
CA GLN A 123 4.05 15.42 8.79
C GLN A 123 3.84 16.69 7.96
N PHE A 124 3.31 16.50 6.75
CA PHE A 124 3.14 17.57 5.76
C PHE A 124 2.10 18.61 6.21
N TRP A 125 0.98 18.14 6.78
CA TRP A 125 -0.16 19.01 7.10
C TRP A 125 0.06 19.93 8.29
N LEU A 126 0.86 19.54 9.30
CA LEU A 126 1.13 20.44 10.42
C LEU A 126 1.87 21.69 9.94
N GLN A 127 2.87 21.54 9.06
CA GLN A 127 3.61 22.67 8.51
C GLN A 127 2.74 23.56 7.61
N VAL A 128 1.91 22.97 6.74
CA VAL A 128 1.03 23.75 5.85
C VAL A 128 -0.10 24.42 6.63
N TYR A 129 -0.72 23.74 7.59
CA TYR A 129 -1.80 24.29 8.39
C TYR A 129 -1.28 25.39 9.31
N ILE A 130 -0.17 25.18 10.01
CA ILE A 130 0.49 26.22 10.82
C ILE A 130 0.86 27.42 9.92
N ARG A 131 1.47 27.22 8.73
CA ARG A 131 1.79 28.32 7.81
C ARG A 131 0.55 29.08 7.33
N LYS A 132 -0.50 28.38 6.88
CA LYS A 132 -1.74 29.03 6.41
C LYS A 132 -2.44 29.77 7.55
N PHE A 133 -2.46 29.17 8.73
CA PHE A 133 -3.09 29.73 9.92
C PHE A 133 -2.34 30.98 10.41
N ARG A 134 -1.00 30.93 10.48
CA ARG A 134 -0.14 32.09 10.78
C ARG A 134 -0.35 33.20 9.75
N SER A 135 -0.47 32.90 8.45
CA SER A 135 -0.69 33.91 7.41
C SER A 135 -2.08 34.57 7.47
N ARG A 136 -3.10 33.87 7.97
CA ARG A 136 -4.47 34.40 8.11
C ARG A 136 -4.60 35.25 9.38
N ILE A 137 -4.01 34.82 10.49
CA ILE A 137 -3.99 35.62 11.72
C ILE A 137 -3.14 36.86 11.53
N PHE A 138 -1.94 36.75 10.94
CA PHE A 138 -1.05 37.89 10.74
C PHE A 138 -1.68 38.97 9.84
N ARG A 139 -2.42 38.58 8.79
CA ARG A 139 -3.19 39.53 7.96
C ARG A 139 -4.38 40.16 8.69
N LYS A 140 -4.98 39.46 9.66
CA LYS A 140 -6.12 39.98 10.42
C LYS A 140 -5.68 40.90 11.58
N CYS A 141 -4.50 40.66 12.15
CA CYS A 141 -3.94 41.49 13.23
C CYS A 141 -3.25 42.77 12.73
N LEU A 142 -2.70 42.79 11.51
CA LEU A 142 -2.08 44.00 10.94
C LEU A 142 -3.08 45.12 10.61
N GLY A 143 -4.39 44.84 10.63
CA GLY A 143 -5.42 45.81 10.30
C GLY A 143 -5.92 46.67 11.47
N ASP A 144 -5.63 46.32 12.74
CA ASP A 144 -6.40 46.95 13.83
C ASP A 144 -5.71 47.12 15.19
N LYS A 145 -4.49 46.61 15.45
CA LYS A 145 -3.98 46.63 16.84
C LYS A 145 -2.49 46.91 17.05
N SER A 146 -2.25 47.64 18.13
CA SER A 146 -0.95 48.01 18.72
C SER A 146 -0.05 46.80 18.97
N SER A 147 1.27 47.03 18.84
CA SER A 147 2.35 46.03 18.84
C SER A 147 2.32 45.02 20.01
N SER A 148 1.72 45.39 21.16
CA SER A 148 1.58 44.53 22.34
C SER A 148 0.58 43.37 22.18
N ASP A 149 -0.47 43.51 21.34
CA ASP A 149 -1.47 42.44 21.15
C ASP A 149 -0.97 41.33 20.19
N ILE A 150 0.01 41.64 19.34
CA ILE A 150 0.58 40.67 18.37
C ILE A 150 1.46 39.63 19.09
N ILE A 151 2.15 40.03 20.16
CA ILE A 151 3.06 39.15 20.91
C ILE A 151 2.26 38.08 21.68
N LEU A 152 1.16 38.49 22.33
CA LEU A 152 0.30 37.59 23.14
C LEU A 152 -0.38 36.49 22.30
N LEU A 153 -0.81 36.82 21.07
CA LEU A 153 -1.39 35.84 20.15
C LEU A 153 -0.39 34.81 19.61
N SER A 154 0.90 35.18 19.54
CA SER A 154 1.95 34.25 19.10
C SER A 154 2.27 33.19 20.16
N THR A 155 2.18 33.54 21.44
CA THR A 155 2.49 32.64 22.57
C THR A 155 1.40 31.60 22.80
N ILE A 156 0.12 31.95 22.55
CA ILE A 156 -1.02 31.05 22.75
C ILE A 156 -1.10 29.94 21.69
N TYR A 157 -0.52 30.12 20.50
CA TYR A 157 -0.59 29.14 19.40
C TYR A 157 0.62 28.19 19.31
N VAL A 158 1.59 28.33 20.21
CA VAL A 158 2.80 27.48 20.26
C VAL A 158 2.75 26.47 21.41
N PHE A 159 1.82 26.62 22.35
CA PHE A 159 1.44 25.61 23.34
C PHE A 159 0.11 24.95 22.95
#